data_AF-A0A819NZW1-F1
#
_entry.id   AF-A0A819NZW1-F1
#
_cell.length_a   1.000
_cell.length_b   1.000
_cell.length_c   1.000
_cell.angle_alpha   90.00
_cell.angle_beta   90.00
_cell.angle_gamma   90.00
#
_symmetry.space_group_name_H-M   'P 1'
#
loop_
_entity.id
_entity.type
_entity.pdbx_description
1 polymer ?
#
loop_
_entity_poly.entity_id
_entity_poly.type
_entity_poly.pdbx_seq_one_letter_code
_entity_poly.pdbx_strand_id
1 'polypeptide(L)'
;MIPAISLAYEKGETDIMKRRPRDPKHDRLVNQRLISMAYGQIGLIQAGAGFSSYFVIMAENGFLPSRLLGLRKSWESIEINDLEDSYGQEWTYEQRKQLEYTCHTAFFVTIVICQWAVLIVCKTRRNSIFQQGMNNWMLNFRLVFETVLAAIISYTPYLNTALNTYPLKFLWRLIPIPYFFLILVYDEVRKYIIRKDPGGWVERETYY
;
A
#
# COMPACT_ATOMS: atom_id res chain seq x y z
N MET A 1 -3.61 10.30 7.56
CA MET A 1 -3.94 10.79 8.93
C MET A 1 -5.31 10.30 9.40
N ILE A 2 -6.41 10.70 8.76
CA ILE A 2 -7.78 10.19 9.03
C ILE A 2 -7.84 8.65 9.14
N PRO A 3 -7.10 7.87 8.32
CA PRO A 3 -6.86 6.45 8.51
C PRO A 3 -6.73 5.95 9.95
N ALA A 4 -5.73 6.47 10.66
CA ALA A 4 -5.39 6.03 12.00
C ALA A 4 -6.44 6.47 13.03
N ILE A 5 -7.06 7.64 12.80
CA ILE A 5 -8.10 8.19 13.68
C ILE A 5 -9.36 7.31 13.62
N SER A 6 -9.73 6.82 12.43
CA SER A 6 -10.92 5.98 12.26
C SER A 6 -10.87 4.66 13.04
N LEU A 7 -9.66 4.11 13.24
CA LEU A 7 -9.43 2.89 14.02
C LEU A 7 -9.66 3.09 15.53
N ALA A 8 -9.58 4.34 16.03
CA ALA A 8 -9.86 4.62 17.43
C ALA A 8 -11.35 4.45 17.80
N TYR A 9 -12.25 4.50 16.80
CA TYR A 9 -13.69 4.29 16.98
C TYR A 9 -14.10 2.80 16.95
N GLU A 10 -13.14 1.89 16.83
CA GLU A 10 -13.40 0.46 16.75
C GLU A 10 -13.82 -0.13 18.11
N LYS A 11 -14.86 -0.96 18.12
CA LYS A 11 -15.34 -1.63 19.34
C LYS A 11 -14.42 -2.82 19.67
N GLY A 12 -14.39 -3.19 20.95
CA GLY A 12 -13.64 -4.37 21.40
C GLY A 12 -14.09 -5.65 20.68
N GLU A 13 -13.13 -6.46 20.24
CA GLU A 13 -13.38 -7.75 19.55
C GLU A 13 -13.93 -8.84 20.48
N THR A 14 -13.59 -8.75 21.77
CA THR A 14 -14.04 -9.64 22.83
C THR A 14 -14.39 -8.82 24.06
N ASP A 15 -15.11 -9.43 25.00
CA ASP A 15 -15.41 -8.81 26.28
C ASP A 15 -14.12 -8.51 27.07
N ILE A 16 -13.62 -7.29 26.91
CA ILE A 16 -12.38 -6.81 27.52
C ILE A 16 -12.48 -6.75 29.04
N MET A 17 -13.70 -6.66 29.60
CA MET A 17 -13.93 -6.59 31.05
C MET A 17 -13.72 -7.94 31.74
N LYS A 18 -13.70 -9.05 30.98
CA LYS A 18 -13.37 -10.38 31.50
C LYS A 18 -11.87 -10.67 31.54
N ARG A 19 -11.05 -9.83 30.93
CA ARG A 19 -9.59 -10.04 30.86
C ARG A 19 -8.89 -9.36 32.04
N ARG A 20 -7.82 -9.98 32.56
CA ARG A 20 -6.98 -9.37 33.59
C ARG A 20 -6.29 -8.09 33.06
N PRO A 21 -6.00 -7.10 33.92
CA PRO A 21 -5.23 -5.93 33.53
C PRO A 21 -3.88 -6.30 32.88
N ARG A 22 -3.45 -5.53 31.88
CA ARG A 22 -2.20 -5.76 31.16
C ARG A 22 -0.97 -5.63 32.07
N ASP A 23 0.08 -6.39 31.78
CA ASP A 23 1.38 -6.22 32.46
C ASP A 23 2.22 -5.13 31.75
N PRO A 24 2.59 -4.03 32.42
CA PRO A 24 3.38 -2.96 31.81
C PRO A 24 4.76 -3.38 31.27
N LYS A 25 5.36 -4.45 31.82
CA LYS A 25 6.71 -4.88 31.43
C LYS A 25 6.69 -5.80 30.20
N HIS A 26 5.73 -6.71 30.15
CA HIS A 26 5.61 -7.74 29.12
C HIS A 26 4.65 -7.35 27.98
N ASP A 27 3.50 -6.73 28.29
CA ASP A 27 2.47 -6.36 27.32
C ASP A 27 2.65 -4.91 26.82
N ARG A 28 3.72 -4.69 26.05
CA ARG A 28 4.04 -3.39 25.45
C ARG A 28 3.09 -3.05 24.30
N LEU A 29 2.80 -1.76 24.11
CA LEU A 29 1.94 -1.26 23.04
C LEU A 29 2.52 -1.54 21.64
N VAL A 30 3.83 -1.38 21.49
CA VAL A 30 4.58 -1.73 20.28
C VAL A 30 5.54 -2.85 20.64
N ASN A 31 5.31 -4.01 20.08
CA ASN A 31 6.13 -5.20 20.26
C ASN A 31 6.82 -5.60 18.94
N GLN A 32 7.79 -6.50 19.01
CA GLN A 32 8.49 -7.00 17.83
C GLN A 32 7.55 -7.70 16.84
N ARG A 33 6.45 -8.31 17.34
CA ARG A 33 5.42 -8.97 16.52
C ARG A 33 4.71 -7.97 15.60
N LEU A 34 4.35 -6.80 16.14
CA LEU A 34 3.74 -5.71 15.36
C LEU A 34 4.69 -5.23 14.27
N ILE A 35 5.97 -5.05 14.60
CA ILE A 35 6.99 -4.60 13.64
C ILE A 35 7.18 -5.66 12.54
N SER A 36 7.30 -6.93 12.92
CA SER A 36 7.44 -8.05 11.99
C SER A 36 6.25 -8.15 11.03
N MET A 37 5.03 -8.03 11.54
CA MET A 37 3.81 -8.02 10.73
C MET A 37 3.73 -6.81 9.80
N ALA A 38 3.87 -5.61 10.37
CA ALA A 38 3.63 -4.36 9.64
C ALA A 38 4.73 -4.10 8.59
N TYR A 39 6.01 -4.16 8.98
CA TYR A 39 7.12 -3.87 8.09
C TYR A 39 7.59 -5.10 7.33
N GLY A 40 7.72 -6.23 8.01
CA GLY A 40 8.33 -7.44 7.45
C GLY A 40 7.42 -8.22 6.50
N GLN A 41 6.10 -8.12 6.64
CA GLN A 41 5.17 -8.89 5.81
C GLN A 41 4.29 -7.98 4.97
N ILE A 42 3.39 -7.23 5.61
CA ILE A 42 2.42 -6.36 4.91
C ILE A 42 3.14 -5.26 4.14
N GLY A 43 4.18 -4.66 4.74
CA GLY A 43 5.00 -3.63 4.12
C GLY A 43 5.75 -4.12 2.88
N LEU A 44 6.31 -5.34 2.91
CA LEU A 44 6.96 -5.93 1.74
C LEU A 44 5.98 -6.19 0.60
N ILE A 45 4.76 -6.64 0.90
CA ILE A 45 3.71 -6.83 -0.12
C ILE A 45 3.35 -5.48 -0.78
N GLN A 46 3.21 -4.41 0.02
CA GLN A 46 2.95 -3.07 -0.50
C GLN A 46 4.11 -2.53 -1.35
N ALA A 47 5.35 -2.73 -0.90
CA ALA A 47 6.53 -2.34 -1.67
C ALA A 47 6.56 -3.09 -3.01
N GLY A 48 6.31 -4.40 -3.00
CA GLY A 48 6.20 -5.22 -4.20
C GLY A 48 5.11 -4.73 -5.15
N ALA A 49 3.94 -4.33 -4.63
CA ALA A 49 2.86 -3.75 -5.44
C ALA A 49 3.29 -2.45 -6.12
N GLY A 50 3.92 -1.54 -5.37
CA GLY A 50 4.40 -0.26 -5.90
C GLY A 50 5.47 -0.44 -6.97
N PHE A 51 6.46 -1.29 -6.73
CA PHE A 51 7.49 -1.61 -7.72
C PHE A 51 6.92 -2.31 -8.95
N SER A 52 5.91 -3.16 -8.79
CA SER A 52 5.23 -3.79 -9.92
C SER A 52 4.57 -2.76 -10.83
N SER A 53 3.83 -1.80 -10.26
CA SER A 53 3.24 -0.70 -11.02
C SER A 53 4.30 0.14 -11.73
N TYR A 54 5.41 0.44 -11.06
CA TYR A 54 6.55 1.14 -11.66
C TYR A 54 7.12 0.40 -12.88
N PHE A 55 7.43 -0.88 -12.73
CA PHE A 55 8.04 -1.67 -13.81
C PHE A 55 7.07 -1.89 -14.98
N VAL A 56 5.79 -2.10 -14.73
CA VAL A 56 4.78 -2.26 -15.79
C VAL A 56 4.68 -0.97 -16.62
N ILE A 57 4.60 0.19 -15.96
CA ILE A 57 4.49 1.48 -16.67
C ILE A 57 5.77 1.78 -17.46
N MET A 58 6.94 1.55 -16.87
CA MET A 58 8.21 1.72 -17.57
C MET A 58 8.32 0.80 -18.80
N ALA A 59 7.96 -0.48 -18.64
CA ALA A 59 8.02 -1.46 -19.73
C ALA A 59 7.04 -1.15 -20.86
N GLU A 60 5.81 -0.72 -20.54
CA GLU A 60 4.81 -0.30 -21.55
C GLU A 60 5.26 0.92 -22.35
N ASN A 61 6.09 1.79 -21.77
CA ASN A 61 6.64 2.98 -22.43
C ASN A 61 8.07 2.76 -22.97
N GLY A 62 8.52 1.52 -23.11
CA GLY A 62 9.78 1.20 -23.81
C GLY A 62 11.01 0.96 -22.93
N PHE A 63 10.93 1.22 -21.63
CA PHE A 63 12.01 0.98 -20.68
C PHE A 63 11.82 -0.36 -19.96
N LEU A 64 12.34 -1.43 -20.55
CA LEU A 64 12.30 -2.77 -19.95
C LEU A 64 13.08 -2.80 -18.61
N PRO A 65 12.70 -3.67 -17.65
CA PRO A 65 13.35 -3.72 -16.34
C PRO A 65 14.87 -3.94 -16.38
N SER A 66 15.37 -4.66 -17.39
CA SER A 66 16.80 -4.88 -17.60
C SER A 66 17.57 -3.60 -17.93
N ARG A 67 16.95 -2.67 -18.69
CA ARG A 67 17.55 -1.40 -19.12
C ARG A 67 17.56 -0.35 -18.01
N LEU A 68 16.65 -0.46 -17.05
CA LEU A 68 16.51 0.51 -15.94
C LEU A 68 17.70 0.48 -14.97
N LEU A 69 18.41 -0.64 -14.86
CA LEU A 69 19.54 -0.78 -13.94
C LEU A 69 20.72 0.09 -14.40
N GLY A 70 21.14 1.02 -13.54
CA GLY A 70 22.25 1.95 -13.83
C GLY A 70 21.87 3.15 -14.71
N LEU A 71 20.61 3.27 -15.14
CA LEU A 71 20.16 4.33 -16.05
C LEU A 71 20.10 5.72 -15.40
N ARG A 72 20.10 5.79 -14.05
CA ARG A 72 19.84 7.03 -13.29
C ARG A 72 20.69 8.23 -13.72
N LYS A 73 22.01 8.05 -13.93
CA LYS A 73 22.90 9.17 -14.30
C LYS A 73 22.50 9.79 -15.64
N SER A 74 22.23 8.95 -16.64
CA SER A 74 21.76 9.40 -17.95
C SER A 74 20.32 9.89 -17.87
N TRP A 75 19.49 9.29 -17.01
CA TRP A 75 18.10 9.65 -16.80
C TRP A 75 17.92 11.06 -16.18
N GLU A 76 18.83 11.46 -15.28
CA GLU A 76 18.76 12.77 -14.62
C GLU A 76 19.53 13.86 -15.37
N SER A 77 20.40 13.52 -16.32
CA SER A 77 21.13 14.51 -17.11
C SER A 77 20.22 15.27 -18.06
N ILE A 78 20.27 16.60 -17.98
CA ILE A 78 19.55 17.56 -18.84
C ILE A 78 20.22 17.65 -20.22
N GLU A 79 21.52 17.36 -20.29
CA GLU A 79 22.33 17.48 -21.51
C GLU A 79 21.98 16.40 -22.55
N ILE A 80 21.53 15.23 -22.09
CA ILE A 80 21.19 14.08 -22.92
C ILE A 80 19.73 14.22 -23.38
N ASN A 81 19.49 14.35 -24.68
CA ASN A 81 18.13 14.46 -25.24
C ASN A 81 17.78 13.34 -26.23
N ASP A 82 18.68 12.38 -26.33
CA ASP A 82 18.73 11.27 -27.27
C ASP A 82 18.88 9.94 -26.50
N LEU A 83 18.26 9.83 -25.32
CA LEU A 83 18.38 8.61 -24.52
C LEU A 83 17.60 7.47 -25.17
N GLU A 84 18.31 6.45 -25.61
CA GLU A 84 17.72 5.27 -26.25
C GLU A 84 17.03 4.36 -25.23
N ASP A 85 15.77 4.01 -25.53
CA ASP A 85 14.98 3.01 -24.80
C ASP A 85 15.35 1.57 -25.20
N SER A 86 14.55 0.57 -24.79
CA SER A 86 14.84 -0.84 -25.13
C SER A 86 14.39 -1.25 -26.54
N TYR A 87 13.61 -0.39 -27.21
CA TYR A 87 13.09 -0.60 -28.56
C TYR A 87 13.81 0.25 -29.62
N GLY A 88 14.80 1.04 -29.23
CA GLY A 88 15.59 1.90 -30.11
C GLY A 88 14.98 3.29 -30.37
N GLN A 89 14.06 3.74 -29.51
CA GLN A 89 13.49 5.10 -29.59
C GLN A 89 14.31 6.07 -28.74
N GLU A 90 14.50 7.28 -29.24
CA GLU A 90 15.19 8.37 -28.54
C GLU A 90 14.22 9.20 -27.71
N TRP A 91 14.58 9.47 -26.45
CA TRP A 91 13.76 10.22 -25.50
C TRP A 91 14.44 11.51 -25.03
N THR A 92 13.70 12.62 -25.12
CA THR A 92 14.15 13.92 -24.60
C THR A 92 14.08 13.97 -23.07
N TYR A 93 14.80 14.90 -22.44
CA TYR A 93 14.75 15.06 -20.98
C TYR A 93 13.33 15.28 -20.44
N GLU A 94 12.54 16.13 -21.11
CA GLU A 94 11.17 16.42 -20.68
C GLU A 94 10.26 15.19 -20.75
N GLN A 95 10.33 14.41 -21.85
CA GLN A 95 9.53 13.20 -22.01
C GLN A 95 9.85 12.16 -20.92
N ARG A 96 11.13 12.01 -20.58
CA ARG A 96 11.58 11.13 -19.50
C ARG A 96 11.05 11.57 -18.14
N LYS A 97 11.11 12.87 -17.85
CA LYS A 97 10.57 13.40 -16.59
C LYS A 97 9.05 13.30 -16.50
N GLN A 98 8.33 13.49 -17.61
CA GLN A 98 6.89 13.23 -17.66
C GLN A 98 6.57 11.77 -17.33
N LEU A 99 7.33 10.82 -17.90
CA LEU A 99 7.16 9.39 -17.60
C LEU A 99 7.51 9.06 -16.14
N GLU A 100 8.58 9.64 -15.60
CA GLU A 100 8.99 9.48 -14.20
C GLU A 100 7.90 9.97 -13.24
N TYR A 101 7.36 11.17 -13.47
CA TYR A 101 6.27 11.73 -12.67
C TYR A 101 4.96 10.95 -12.79
N THR A 102 4.69 10.39 -13.98
CA THR A 102 3.60 9.43 -14.17
C THR A 102 3.81 8.19 -13.30
N CYS A 103 5.03 7.66 -13.23
CA CYS A 103 5.36 6.52 -12.37
C CYS A 103 5.22 6.86 -10.88
N HIS A 104 5.64 8.05 -10.43
CA HIS A 104 5.43 8.50 -9.05
C HIS A 104 3.95 8.54 -8.70
N THR A 105 3.12 9.07 -9.59
CA THR A 105 1.66 9.12 -9.40
C THR A 105 1.06 7.72 -9.33
N ALA A 106 1.49 6.81 -10.20
CA ALA A 106 1.05 5.42 -10.19
C ALA A 106 1.44 4.67 -8.92
N PHE A 107 2.67 4.88 -8.45
CA PHE A 107 3.14 4.33 -7.18
C PHE A 107 2.30 4.86 -6.02
N PHE A 108 2.02 6.17 -5.99
CA PHE A 108 1.15 6.78 -4.99
C PHE A 108 -0.26 6.16 -4.98
N VAL A 109 -0.91 6.05 -6.14
CA VAL A 109 -2.25 5.44 -6.24
C VAL A 109 -2.22 3.95 -5.84
N THR A 110 -1.14 3.23 -6.17
CA THR A 110 -0.92 1.85 -5.73
C THR A 110 -0.89 1.72 -4.21
N ILE A 111 -0.16 2.61 -3.53
CA ILE A 111 -0.12 2.64 -2.08
C ILE A 111 -1.50 2.93 -1.51
N VAL A 112 -2.24 3.90 -2.05
CA VAL A 112 -3.61 4.21 -1.60
C VAL A 112 -4.53 2.98 -1.68
N ILE A 113 -4.50 2.25 -2.80
CA ILE A 113 -5.32 1.04 -2.98
C ILE A 113 -4.91 -0.06 -2.00
N CYS A 114 -3.61 -0.29 -1.81
CA CYS A 114 -3.15 -1.28 -0.83
C CYS A 114 -3.52 -0.88 0.61
N GLN A 115 -3.52 0.42 0.92
CA GLN A 115 -3.92 0.94 2.23
C GLN A 115 -5.39 0.69 2.56
N TRP A 116 -6.25 0.50 1.55
CA TRP A 116 -7.62 0.03 1.79
C TRP A 116 -7.64 -1.37 2.40
N ALA A 117 -6.85 -2.30 1.86
CA ALA A 117 -6.75 -3.65 2.41
C ALA A 117 -6.14 -3.62 3.82
N VAL A 118 -5.08 -2.84 4.01
CA VAL A 118 -4.39 -2.69 5.30
C VAL A 118 -5.34 -2.15 6.36
N LEU A 119 -6.18 -1.17 6.04
CA LEU A 119 -7.19 -0.67 6.97
C LEU A 119 -8.16 -1.76 7.40
N ILE A 120 -8.68 -2.51 6.43
CA ILE A 120 -9.67 -3.55 6.67
C ILE A 120 -9.05 -4.67 7.54
N VAL A 121 -7.80 -5.02 7.28
CA VAL A 121 -7.02 -5.99 8.08
C VAL A 121 -6.78 -5.48 9.49
N CYS A 122 -6.24 -4.27 9.65
CA CYS A 122 -5.89 -3.69 10.94
C CYS A 122 -7.10 -3.42 11.86
N LYS A 123 -8.32 -3.47 11.32
CA LYS A 123 -9.56 -3.38 12.09
C LYS A 123 -9.70 -4.50 13.12
N THR A 124 -9.17 -5.69 12.83
CA THR A 124 -9.32 -6.89 13.67
C THR A 124 -7.99 -7.59 13.86
N ARG A 125 -7.63 -7.88 15.11
CA ARG A 125 -6.38 -8.58 15.48
C ARG A 125 -6.57 -10.08 15.52
N ARG A 126 -7.75 -10.57 15.95
CA ARG A 126 -8.07 -12.02 16.06
C ARG A 126 -9.33 -12.41 15.30
N ASN A 127 -10.39 -11.62 15.37
CA ASN A 127 -11.67 -11.97 14.75
C ASN A 127 -11.60 -11.86 13.22
N SER A 128 -12.49 -12.57 12.52
CA SER A 128 -12.60 -12.42 11.08
C SER A 128 -13.37 -11.14 10.75
N ILE A 129 -13.03 -10.51 9.63
CA ILE A 129 -13.78 -9.37 9.09
C ILE A 129 -15.26 -9.74 8.88
N PHE A 130 -15.55 -10.99 8.49
CA PHE A 130 -16.92 -11.46 8.30
C PHE A 130 -17.71 -11.59 9.60
N GLN A 131 -17.02 -11.83 10.72
CA GLN A 131 -17.66 -11.93 12.04
C GLN A 131 -17.87 -10.54 12.65
N GLN A 132 -16.90 -9.63 12.49
CA GLN A 132 -16.95 -8.27 13.04
C GLN A 132 -17.86 -7.34 12.21
N GLY A 133 -17.90 -7.51 10.88
CA GLY A 133 -18.61 -6.66 9.94
C GLY A 133 -17.99 -5.24 9.78
N MET A 134 -18.53 -4.45 8.84
CA MET A 134 -18.05 -3.08 8.53
C MET A 134 -18.95 -1.98 9.11
N ASN A 135 -19.31 -2.09 10.38
CA ASN A 135 -20.27 -1.18 11.03
C ASN A 135 -19.65 0.16 11.50
N ASN A 136 -18.34 0.34 11.39
CA ASN A 136 -17.66 1.58 11.78
C ASN A 136 -17.82 2.61 10.67
N TRP A 137 -18.80 3.52 10.82
CA TRP A 137 -19.08 4.56 9.83
C TRP A 137 -17.87 5.47 9.56
N MET A 138 -17.10 5.82 10.59
CA MET A 138 -15.92 6.66 10.44
C MET A 138 -14.83 5.98 9.58
N LEU A 139 -14.70 4.66 9.69
CA LEU A 139 -13.81 3.85 8.86
C LEU A 139 -14.27 3.83 7.39
N ASN A 140 -15.57 3.67 7.15
CA ASN A 140 -16.12 3.68 5.79
C ASN A 140 -16.01 5.07 5.14
N PHE A 141 -16.31 6.14 5.88
CA PHE A 141 -16.10 7.52 5.44
C PHE A 141 -14.65 7.77 5.05
N ARG A 142 -13.70 7.26 5.85
CA ARG A 142 -12.26 7.36 5.58
C ARG A 142 -11.86 6.70 4.26
N LEU A 143 -12.37 5.52 3.93
CA LEU A 143 -12.09 4.87 2.63
C LEU A 143 -12.52 5.74 1.46
N VAL A 144 -13.73 6.30 1.53
CA VAL A 144 -14.24 7.20 0.48
C VAL A 144 -13.41 8.48 0.41
N PHE A 145 -13.14 9.12 1.54
CA PHE A 145 -12.36 10.35 1.61
C PHE A 145 -10.95 10.18 1.03
N GLU A 146 -10.26 9.09 1.39
CA GLU A 146 -8.92 8.78 0.90
C GLU A 146 -8.90 8.57 -0.61
N THR A 147 -9.92 7.90 -1.16
CA THR A 147 -10.10 7.70 -2.60
C THR A 147 -10.33 9.03 -3.33
N VAL A 148 -11.21 9.87 -2.78
CA VAL A 148 -11.52 11.19 -3.34
C VAL A 148 -10.30 12.10 -3.30
N LEU A 149 -9.56 12.11 -2.19
CA LEU A 149 -8.33 12.90 -2.08
C LEU A 149 -7.27 12.45 -3.08
N ALA A 150 -7.08 11.14 -3.25
CA ALA A 150 -6.15 10.61 -4.25
C ALA A 150 -6.57 10.98 -5.69
N ALA A 151 -7.87 10.97 -5.98
CA ALA A 151 -8.40 11.41 -7.26
C ALA A 151 -8.20 12.91 -7.49
N ILE A 152 -8.46 13.75 -6.48
CA ILE A 152 -8.22 15.20 -6.54
C ILE A 152 -6.74 15.48 -6.83
N ILE A 153 -5.82 14.82 -6.12
CA ILE A 153 -4.38 14.99 -6.32
C ILE A 153 -3.95 14.58 -7.73
N SER A 154 -4.48 13.47 -8.26
CA SER A 154 -4.04 12.92 -9.55
C SER A 154 -4.64 13.61 -10.78
N TYR A 155 -5.82 14.24 -10.64
CA TYR A 155 -6.59 14.74 -11.78
C TYR A 155 -6.82 16.27 -11.77
N THR A 156 -6.45 16.97 -10.70
CA THR A 156 -6.60 18.43 -10.67
C THR A 156 -5.39 19.11 -11.32
N PRO A 157 -5.57 19.90 -12.39
CA PRO A 157 -4.47 20.44 -13.19
C PRO A 157 -3.53 21.36 -12.40
N TYR A 158 -4.03 22.11 -11.42
CA TYR A 158 -3.19 22.95 -10.56
C TYR A 158 -2.27 22.13 -9.64
N LEU A 159 -2.77 21.01 -9.13
CA LEU A 159 -1.98 20.11 -8.27
C LEU A 159 -0.96 19.31 -9.08
N ASN A 160 -1.27 18.99 -10.33
CA ASN A 160 -0.33 18.31 -11.23
C ASN A 160 0.96 19.11 -11.44
N THR A 161 0.86 20.43 -11.61
CA THR A 161 2.04 21.29 -11.72
C THR A 161 2.76 21.48 -10.39
N ALA A 162 2.04 21.54 -9.27
CA ALA A 162 2.62 21.78 -7.95
C ALA A 162 3.30 20.55 -7.34
N LEU A 163 2.73 19.36 -7.56
CA LEU A 163 3.17 18.09 -6.98
C LEU A 163 3.88 17.19 -7.99
N ASN A 164 4.05 17.64 -9.24
CA ASN A 164 4.58 16.85 -10.35
C ASN A 164 3.83 15.52 -10.52
N THR A 165 2.50 15.59 -10.59
CA THR A 165 1.64 14.43 -10.83
C THR A 165 1.06 14.44 -12.24
N TYR A 166 0.87 13.27 -12.82
CA TYR A 166 0.31 13.11 -14.17
C TYR A 166 -0.91 12.19 -14.14
N PRO A 167 -1.92 12.45 -14.98
CA PRO A 167 -3.13 11.66 -15.01
C PRO A 167 -2.83 10.22 -15.47
N LEU A 168 -3.30 9.26 -14.69
CA LEU A 168 -3.08 7.84 -14.97
C LEU A 168 -4.14 7.26 -15.90
N LYS A 169 -3.70 6.38 -16.81
CA LYS A 169 -4.59 5.52 -17.61
C LYS A 169 -5.40 4.59 -16.72
N PHE A 170 -6.59 4.18 -17.18
CA PHE A 170 -7.47 3.30 -16.40
C PHE A 170 -6.80 1.95 -16.06
N LEU A 171 -6.08 1.35 -17.00
CA LEU A 171 -5.42 0.06 -16.80
C LEU A 171 -4.36 0.10 -15.69
N TRP A 172 -3.61 1.18 -15.57
CA TRP A 172 -2.59 1.34 -14.52
C TRP A 172 -3.19 1.38 -13.12
N ARG A 173 -4.46 1.78 -12.97
CA ARG A 173 -5.17 1.74 -11.69
C ARG A 173 -5.56 0.32 -11.26
N LEU A 174 -5.58 -0.64 -12.18
CA LEU A 174 -5.96 -2.02 -11.89
C LEU A 174 -4.79 -2.89 -11.42
N ILE A 175 -3.54 -2.50 -11.74
CA ILE A 175 -2.31 -3.20 -11.33
C ILE A 175 -2.26 -3.54 -9.83
N PRO A 176 -2.63 -2.63 -8.89
CA PRO A 176 -2.58 -2.94 -7.46
C PRO A 176 -3.74 -3.81 -6.94
N ILE A 177 -4.79 -4.06 -7.71
CA ILE A 177 -5.98 -4.80 -7.24
C ILE A 177 -5.65 -6.24 -6.80
N PRO A 178 -4.83 -7.03 -7.53
CA PRO A 178 -4.41 -8.35 -7.07
C PRO A 178 -3.68 -8.30 -5.72
N TYR A 179 -2.85 -7.28 -5.48
CA TYR A 179 -2.14 -7.09 -4.21
C TYR A 179 -3.07 -6.72 -3.06
N PHE A 180 -4.11 -5.93 -3.34
CA PHE A 180 -5.18 -5.65 -2.38
C PHE A 180 -5.85 -6.95 -1.89
N PHE A 181 -6.24 -7.84 -2.81
CA PHE A 181 -6.82 -9.13 -2.44
C PHE A 181 -5.81 -10.04 -1.74
N LEU A 182 -4.55 -10.04 -2.18
CA LEU A 182 -3.48 -10.80 -1.54
C LEU A 182 -3.32 -10.44 -0.06
N ILE A 183 -3.31 -9.14 0.28
CA ILE A 183 -3.21 -8.66 1.67
C ILE A 183 -4.42 -9.14 2.49
N LEU A 184 -5.64 -9.05 1.95
CA LEU A 184 -6.85 -9.50 2.63
C LEU A 184 -6.85 -11.00 2.90
N VAL A 185 -6.54 -11.82 1.89
CA VAL A 185 -6.49 -13.28 2.02
C VAL A 185 -5.39 -13.68 2.99
N TYR A 186 -4.20 -13.07 2.87
CA TYR A 186 -3.07 -13.34 3.74
C TYR A 186 -3.43 -13.17 5.22
N ASP A 187 -4.03 -12.03 5.57
CA ASP A 187 -4.38 -11.77 6.96
C ASP A 187 -5.58 -12.59 7.44
N GLU A 188 -6.60 -12.84 6.62
CA GLU A 188 -7.72 -13.70 7.02
C GLU A 188 -7.28 -15.14 7.24
N VAL A 189 -6.38 -15.68 6.42
CA VAL A 189 -5.80 -17.01 6.63
C VAL A 189 -4.98 -17.03 7.93
N ARG A 190 -4.15 -16.01 8.17
CA ARG A 190 -3.38 -15.87 9.43
C ARG A 190 -4.31 -15.87 10.65
N LYS A 191 -5.35 -15.05 10.64
CA LYS A 191 -6.33 -14.98 11.74
C LYS A 191 -7.13 -16.28 11.89
N TYR A 192 -7.45 -16.95 10.79
CA TYR A 192 -8.07 -18.28 10.82
C TYR A 192 -7.19 -19.31 11.54
N ILE A 193 -5.89 -19.34 11.24
CA ILE A 193 -4.93 -20.24 11.91
C ILE A 193 -4.85 -19.93 13.41
N ILE A 194 -4.78 -18.65 13.80
CA ILE A 194 -4.77 -18.23 15.23
C ILE A 194 -6.03 -18.68 15.97
N ARG A 195 -7.19 -18.66 15.30
CA ARG A 195 -8.45 -19.13 15.90
C ARG A 195 -8.50 -20.65 16.03
N LYS A 196 -7.92 -21.39 15.08
CA LYS A 196 -7.95 -22.85 15.05
C LYS A 196 -6.96 -23.48 16.03
N ASP A 197 -5.77 -22.89 16.19
CA ASP A 197 -4.71 -23.41 17.06
C ASP A 197 -4.24 -22.35 18.07
N PRO A 198 -4.99 -22.14 19.17
CA PRO A 198 -4.63 -21.17 20.19
C PRO A 198 -3.34 -21.59 20.92
N GLY A 199 -2.36 -20.70 20.95
CA GLY A 199 -1.02 -20.94 21.52
C GLY A 199 0.00 -21.52 20.53
N GLY A 200 -0.40 -21.71 19.27
CA GLY A 200 0.47 -22.15 18.17
C GLY A 200 1.52 -21.12 17.76
N TRP A 201 2.40 -21.51 16.85
CA TRP A 201 3.51 -20.68 16.38
C TRP A 201 3.06 -19.34 15.78
N VAL A 202 1.99 -19.36 14.98
CA VAL A 202 1.45 -18.15 14.33
C VAL A 202 0.96 -17.13 15.37
N GLU A 203 0.32 -17.57 16.45
CA GLU A 203 -0.09 -16.66 17.52
C GLU A 203 1.13 -16.07 18.25
N ARG A 204 2.16 -16.88 18.51
CA ARG A 204 3.38 -16.40 19.21
C ARG A 204 4.20 -15.41 18.39
N GLU A 205 4.21 -15.52 17.07
CA GLU A 205 5.01 -14.66 16.21
C GLU A 205 4.24 -13.48 15.62
N THR A 206 2.96 -13.65 15.32
CA THR A 206 2.19 -12.66 14.53
C THR A 206 1.04 -12.00 15.28
N TYR A 207 0.61 -12.54 16.42
CA TYR A 207 -0.41 -11.89 17.24
C TYR A 207 0.23 -10.77 18.05
N TYR A 208 0.14 -9.57 17.51
CA TYR A 208 0.47 -8.33 18.18
C TYR A 208 -0.71 -7.76 18.90
#